data_AF-A0A357KND4-F1
#
_entry.id   AF-A0A357KND4-F1
#
_cell.length_a   1.000
_cell.length_b   1.000
_cell.length_c   1.000
_cell.angle_alpha   90.00
_cell.angle_beta   90.00
_cell.angle_gamma   90.00
#
_symmetry.space_group_name_H-M   'P 1'
#
loop_
_entity.id
_entity.type
_entity.pdbx_description
1 polymer ?
#
loop_
_entity_poly.entity_id
_entity_poly.type
_entity_poly.pdbx_seq_one_letter_code
_entity_poly.pdbx_strand_id
1 'polypeptide(L)'
;MSDVKNWVTRPEMEALRKAARKTRNPVRNELILLMMYRHGLRVSELCKIQMEQLDLEQSNIFVKRIKNGISGMHPMAGDELRLLRRYLRERKTALPWLFVSE
;
A
#
# COMPACT_ATOMS: atom_id res chain seq x y z
N MET A 1 23.07 -26.44 -1.92
CA MET A 1 22.10 -25.47 -1.38
C MET A 1 21.24 -25.02 -2.55
N SER A 2 19.96 -25.38 -2.57
CA SER A 2 19.03 -24.87 -3.58
C SER A 2 18.97 -23.35 -3.48
N ASP A 3 19.13 -22.65 -4.61
CA ASP A 3 18.98 -21.19 -4.70
C ASP A 3 17.58 -20.79 -4.20
N VAL A 4 17.52 -20.31 -2.97
CA VAL A 4 16.26 -19.85 -2.37
C VAL A 4 15.88 -18.55 -3.06
N LYS A 5 14.75 -18.59 -3.77
CA LYS A 5 14.15 -17.41 -4.38
C LYS A 5 13.79 -16.39 -3.30
N ASN A 6 14.36 -15.19 -3.38
CA ASN A 6 14.26 -14.14 -2.36
C ASN A 6 13.35 -12.96 -2.74
N TRP A 7 12.49 -13.10 -3.75
CA TRP A 7 11.61 -12.03 -4.21
C TRP A 7 10.24 -12.53 -4.67
N VAL A 8 9.26 -11.63 -4.66
CA VAL A 8 7.88 -11.90 -5.10
C VAL A 8 7.73 -11.55 -6.58
N THR A 9 7.27 -12.51 -7.37
CA THR A 9 6.95 -12.32 -8.80
C THR A 9 5.55 -11.77 -8.99
N ARG A 10 5.26 -11.24 -10.18
CA ARG A 10 3.91 -10.72 -10.50
C ARG A 10 2.80 -11.77 -10.31
N PRO A 11 2.92 -13.04 -10.76
CA PRO A 11 1.90 -14.04 -10.53
C PRO A 11 1.67 -14.36 -9.05
N GLU A 12 2.74 -14.43 -8.25
CA GLU A 12 2.64 -14.62 -6.79
C GLU A 12 1.96 -13.42 -6.12
N MET A 13 2.28 -12.21 -6.58
CA MET A 13 1.63 -10.99 -6.10
C MET A 13 0.12 -11.00 -6.42
N GLU A 14 -0.27 -11.42 -7.62
CA GLU A 14 -1.69 -11.56 -7.98
C GLU A 14 -2.39 -12.66 -7.15
N ALA A 15 -1.70 -13.76 -6.85
CA ALA A 15 -2.22 -14.79 -5.94
C ALA A 15 -2.45 -14.23 -4.52
N LEU A 16 -1.50 -13.45 -3.99
CA LEU A 16 -1.63 -12.77 -2.70
C LEU A 16 -2.81 -11.78 -2.70
N ARG A 17 -2.96 -10.98 -3.76
CA ARG A 17 -4.10 -10.07 -3.92
C ARG A 17 -5.43 -10.82 -3.95
N LYS A 18 -5.52 -11.93 -4.69
CA LYS A 18 -6.72 -12.78 -4.76
C LYS A 18 -7.08 -13.35 -3.38
N ALA A 19 -6.08 -13.75 -2.59
CA ALA A 19 -6.29 -14.21 -1.22
C ALA A 19 -6.75 -13.07 -0.29
N ALA A 20 -6.15 -11.88 -0.40
CA ALA A 20 -6.53 -10.72 0.42
C ALA A 20 -8.00 -10.32 0.26
N ARG A 21 -8.56 -10.45 -0.95
CA ARG A 21 -9.98 -10.21 -1.23
C ARG A 21 -10.95 -11.12 -0.47
N LYS A 22 -10.47 -12.21 0.14
CA LYS A 22 -11.27 -13.14 0.95
C LYS A 22 -11.14 -12.91 2.45
N THR A 23 -10.36 -11.90 2.87
CA THR A 23 -10.16 -11.58 4.29
C THR A 23 -11.27 -10.65 4.80
N ARG A 24 -11.34 -10.45 6.13
CA ARG A 24 -12.32 -9.55 6.78
C ARG A 24 -12.32 -8.12 6.22
N ASN A 25 -11.13 -7.60 5.87
CA ASN A 25 -10.94 -6.25 5.32
C ASN A 25 -10.34 -6.32 3.90
N PRO A 26 -11.13 -6.76 2.91
CA PRO A 26 -10.59 -7.18 1.62
C PRO A 26 -9.93 -6.02 0.85
N VAL A 27 -10.58 -4.86 0.81
CA VAL A 27 -10.08 -3.66 0.11
C VAL A 27 -8.81 -3.12 0.78
N ARG A 28 -8.83 -2.97 2.11
CA ARG A 28 -7.68 -2.51 2.90
C ARG A 28 -6.47 -3.43 2.70
N ASN A 29 -6.68 -4.74 2.84
CA ASN A 29 -5.58 -5.70 2.82
C ASN A 29 -5.00 -5.87 1.41
N GLU A 30 -5.85 -5.83 0.37
CA GLU A 30 -5.37 -5.80 -1.02
C GLU A 30 -4.55 -4.53 -1.29
N LEU A 31 -4.98 -3.38 -0.78
CA LEU A 31 -4.29 -2.10 -0.98
C LEU A 31 -2.93 -2.08 -0.27
N ILE A 32 -2.87 -2.57 0.98
CA ILE A 32 -1.60 -2.71 1.73
C ILE A 32 -0.59 -3.51 0.92
N LEU A 33 -1.01 -4.68 0.43
CA LEU A 33 -0.18 -5.56 -0.38
C LEU A 33 0.36 -4.86 -1.63
N LEU A 34 -0.50 -4.15 -2.35
CA LEU A 34 -0.12 -3.45 -3.58
C LEU A 34 0.84 -2.29 -3.32
N MET A 35 0.56 -1.47 -2.31
CA MET A 35 1.40 -0.32 -1.93
C MET A 35 2.76 -0.78 -1.41
N MET A 36 2.82 -1.82 -0.58
CA MET A 36 4.09 -2.39 -0.10
C MET A 36 4.93 -2.90 -1.26
N TYR A 37 4.31 -3.63 -2.21
CA TYR A 37 5.00 -4.18 -3.37
C TYR A 37 5.53 -3.09 -4.32
N ARG A 38 4.74 -2.05 -4.60
CA ARG A 38 5.10 -1.01 -5.59
C ARG A 38 6.03 0.06 -5.04
N HIS A 39 5.82 0.46 -3.79
CA HIS A 39 6.59 1.55 -3.18
C HIS A 39 7.73 1.07 -2.29
N GLY A 40 7.89 -0.26 -2.13
CA GLY A 40 8.93 -0.84 -1.29
C GLY A 40 8.82 -0.37 0.15
N LEU A 41 7.59 -0.29 0.69
CA LEU A 41 7.35 0.21 2.04
C LEU A 41 7.79 -0.82 3.07
N ARG A 42 8.50 -0.35 4.09
CA ARG A 42 8.64 -1.12 5.33
C ARG A 42 7.32 -1.10 6.09
N VAL A 43 7.08 -2.11 6.94
CA VAL A 43 5.88 -2.16 7.81
C VAL A 43 5.75 -0.89 8.65
N SER A 44 6.85 -0.38 9.21
CA SER A 44 6.84 0.85 9.99
C SER A 44 6.55 2.11 9.17
N GLU A 45 6.87 2.11 7.88
CA GLU A 45 6.55 3.21 6.96
C GLU A 45 5.06 3.15 6.60
N LEU A 46 4.56 1.96 6.20
CA LEU A 46 3.15 1.69 5.92
C LEU A 46 2.24 2.16 7.07
N CYS A 47 2.54 1.75 8.32
CA CYS A 47 1.75 2.11 9.49
C CYS A 47 1.76 3.61 9.82
N LYS A 48 2.70 4.38 9.26
CA LYS A 48 2.85 5.81 9.49
C LYS A 48 2.39 6.68 8.33
N ILE A 49 1.94 6.10 7.21
CA ILE A 49 1.41 6.87 6.10
C ILE A 49 0.20 7.68 6.58
N GLN A 50 0.20 8.97 6.30
CA GLN A 50 -0.89 9.89 6.58
C GLN A 50 -1.61 10.31 5.30
N MET A 51 -2.86 10.74 5.45
CA MET A 51 -3.72 11.19 4.36
C MET A 51 -3.12 12.38 3.59
N GLU A 52 -2.44 13.30 4.29
CA GLU A 52 -1.79 14.48 3.69
C GLU A 52 -0.63 14.12 2.75
N GLN A 53 -0.11 12.90 2.81
CA GLN A 53 0.94 12.43 1.91
C GLN A 53 0.38 11.99 0.54
N LEU A 54 -0.93 11.93 0.38
CA LEU A 54 -1.59 11.50 -0.85
C LEU A 54 -1.93 12.70 -1.73
N ASP A 55 -1.40 12.70 -2.94
CA ASP A 55 -1.85 13.58 -4.02
C ASP A 55 -2.67 12.76 -5.02
N LEU A 56 -3.99 12.74 -4.79
CA LEU A 56 -4.91 11.95 -5.63
C LEU A 56 -5.19 12.60 -6.99
N GLU A 57 -4.86 13.89 -7.16
CA GLU A 57 -5.03 14.62 -8.41
C GLU A 57 -3.88 14.29 -9.35
N GLN A 58 -2.65 14.37 -8.85
CA GLN A 58 -1.44 14.02 -9.59
C GLN A 58 -1.14 12.51 -9.57
N SER A 59 -1.96 11.71 -8.88
CA SER A 59 -1.77 10.27 -8.73
C SER A 59 -0.41 9.91 -8.11
N ASN A 60 0.02 10.65 -7.10
CA ASN A 60 1.29 10.45 -6.40
C ASN A 60 1.11 10.26 -4.89
N ILE A 61 2.07 9.58 -4.27
CA ILE A 61 2.20 9.50 -2.81
C ILE A 61 3.60 9.95 -2.40
N PHE A 62 3.69 10.83 -1.41
CA PHE A 62 4.96 11.16 -0.77
C PHE A 62 5.34 10.08 0.24
N VAL A 63 6.40 9.32 -0.02
CA VAL A 63 6.87 8.28 0.89
C VAL A 63 7.97 8.82 1.79
N LYS A 64 7.64 9.01 3.08
CA LYS A 64 8.61 9.37 4.11
C LYS A 64 9.36 8.13 4.60
N ARG A 65 10.66 8.04 4.29
CA ARG A 65 11.52 6.92 4.68
C ARG A 65 12.03 7.10 6.11
N ILE A 66 12.09 5.99 6.85
CA ILE A 66 12.51 6.01 8.27
C ILE A 66 13.97 5.59 8.43
N LYS A 67 14.40 4.53 7.74
CA LYS A 67 15.75 3.96 7.89
C LYS A 67 16.59 4.21 6.64
N ASN A 68 17.42 5.26 6.67
CA ASN A 68 18.45 5.59 5.68
C ASN A 68 17.97 5.58 4.21
N GLY A 69 16.67 5.82 3.99
CA GLY A 69 16.08 5.93 2.67
C GLY A 69 15.88 7.38 2.30
N ILE A 70 15.93 7.68 1.01
CA ILE A 70 15.61 8.99 0.48
C ILE A 70 14.08 9.09 0.38
N SER A 71 13.50 10.09 1.03
CA SER A 71 12.06 10.35 0.93
C SER A 71 11.76 11.02 -0.41
N GLY A 72 10.59 10.75 -0.99
CA GLY A 72 10.27 11.29 -2.31
C GLY A 72 8.86 10.97 -2.77
N MET A 73 8.50 11.56 -3.91
CA MET A 73 7.23 11.31 -4.59
C MET A 73 7.30 10.00 -5.38
N HIS A 74 6.28 9.17 -5.21
CA HIS A 74 6.11 7.91 -5.91
C HIS A 74 4.81 7.94 -6.73
N PRO A 75 4.85 7.59 -8.03
CA PRO A 75 3.64 7.51 -8.84
C PRO A 75 2.79 6.30 -8.47
N MET A 76 1.48 6.50 -8.40
CA MET A 76 0.49 5.44 -8.17
C MET A 76 -0.13 5.02 -9.50
N ALA A 77 -0.13 3.72 -9.77
CA ALA A 77 -0.76 3.21 -10.99
C ALA A 77 -2.30 3.24 -10.87
N GLY A 78 -3.01 3.24 -12.00
CA GLY A 78 -4.46 3.49 -12.03
C GLY A 78 -5.30 2.48 -11.25
N ASP A 79 -4.88 1.21 -11.18
CA ASP A 79 -5.55 0.16 -10.40
C ASP A 79 -5.36 0.36 -8.88
N GLU A 80 -4.18 0.78 -8.46
CA GLU A 80 -3.87 1.16 -7.08
C GLU A 80 -4.65 2.40 -6.66
N LEU A 81 -4.68 3.44 -7.50
CA LEU A 81 -5.43 4.65 -7.23
C LEU A 81 -6.94 4.37 -7.11
N ARG A 82 -7.48 3.50 -7.97
CA ARG A 82 -8.87 3.07 -7.90
C ARG A 82 -9.18 2.33 -6.60
N LEU A 83 -8.28 1.45 -6.18
CA LEU A 83 -8.41 0.69 -4.94
C LEU A 83 -8.27 1.59 -3.70
N LEU A 84 -7.34 2.54 -3.73
CA LEU A 84 -7.17 3.58 -2.71
C LEU A 84 -8.44 4.41 -2.56
N ARG A 85 -8.98 4.96 -3.66
CA ARG A 85 -10.24 5.73 -3.62
C ARG A 85 -11.41 4.89 -3.08
N ARG A 86 -11.45 3.60 -3.38
CA ARG A 86 -12.45 2.69 -2.81
C ARG A 86 -12.28 2.55 -1.30
N TYR A 87 -11.05 2.29 -0.83
CA TYR A 87 -10.75 2.21 0.59
C TYR A 87 -11.13 3.49 1.34
N LEU A 88 -10.81 4.65 0.79
CA LEU A 88 -11.13 5.94 1.40
C LEU A 88 -12.63 6.19 1.57
N ARG A 89 -13.49 5.63 0.70
CA ARG A 89 -14.95 5.68 0.88
C ARG A 89 -15.46 4.76 2.00
N GLU A 90 -14.77 3.65 2.25
CA GLU A 90 -15.12 2.69 3.30
C GLU A 90 -14.58 3.11 4.67
N ARG A 91 -13.54 3.95 4.70
CA ARG A 91 -12.86 4.44 5.90
C ARG A 91 -13.70 5.49 6.63
N LYS A 92 -14.34 5.10 7.74
CA LYS A 92 -15.19 5.96 8.58
C LYS A 92 -14.45 6.52 9.82
N THR A 93 -13.40 7.31 9.61
CA THR A 93 -12.66 7.93 10.72
C THR A 93 -11.95 9.21 10.30
N ALA A 94 -11.77 10.13 11.25
CA ALA A 94 -11.06 11.40 11.07
C ALA A 94 -9.56 11.31 11.43
N LEU A 95 -9.06 10.12 11.81
CA LEU A 95 -7.65 9.95 12.13
C LEU A 95 -6.75 10.31 10.93
N PRO A 96 -5.50 10.78 11.15
CA PRO A 96 -4.62 11.19 10.06
C PRO A 96 -4.02 10.00 9.29
N TRP A 97 -3.88 8.83 9.91
CA TRP A 97 -3.25 7.67 9.28
C TRP A 97 -4.11 7.08 8.16
N LEU A 98 -3.51 6.78 7.01
CA LEU A 98 -4.19 6.16 5.88
C LEU A 98 -4.84 4.85 6.31
N PHE A 99 -4.06 3.93 6.86
CA PHE A 99 -4.54 2.66 7.38
C PHE A 99 -4.83 2.74 8.87
N VAL A 100 -6.00 2.24 9.27
CA VAL A 100 -6.42 2.18 10.68
C VAL A 100 -6.73 0.74 11.09
N SER A 101 -6.46 0.42 12.35
CA SER A 101 -6.95 -0.81 12.98
C SER A 101 -8.46 -0.73 13.17
N GLU A 102 -9.09 -1.90 13.27
CA GLU A 102 -10.50 -2.00 13.71
C GLU A 102 -10.63 -1.68 15.20
#